data_AF-A0A0R2X7U8-F1
#
_entry.id   AF-A0A0R2X7U8-F1
#
_cell.length_a   1.000
_cell.length_b   1.000
_cell.length_c   1.000
_cell.angle_alpha   90.00
_cell.angle_beta   90.00
_cell.angle_gamma   90.00
#
_symmetry.space_group_name_H-M   'P 1'
#
loop_
_entity.id
_entity.type
_entity.pdbx_description
1 polymer ?
#
loop_
_entity_poly.entity_id
_entity_poly.type
_entity_poly.pdbx_seq_one_letter_code
_entity_poly.pdbx_strand_id
1 'polypeptide(L)'
;MNKMNIYMKTIIILVSALIIALLISNFSGEKLVRVGLQKQLFVDDYVIAEKEDITRELGKPRKVGVVMKSSVPTDFHSTKKFPAGLPGIGYRTTVLWNEQREIFQMLYRASNEALTAYAESKDGLNWTKPFIADDGKSNLITYRGKTKGTFYEASFTIDPIAPWGHPEKYKAVFNPGDPWDSEAAIAHSSDGIHWKGYNKGEPVTGRAADTHNQILWGPIGKRYLLLTRTDLGSQGGKGEDRATRIMAHEKGNDLLSYPKAWKTLTTVTVDDPKGRKTIWRCGTSNGSYDSLDL
;
A
#
# COMPACT_ATOMS: atom_id res chain seq x y z
N MET A 1 -48.61 -58.28 -29.16
CA MET A 1 -47.93 -57.31 -28.26
C MET A 1 -48.67 -55.97 -28.36
N ASN A 2 -49.24 -55.49 -27.26
CA ASN A 2 -50.27 -54.43 -27.29
C ASN A 2 -49.65 -53.06 -27.62
N LYS A 3 -50.15 -52.35 -28.65
CA LYS A 3 -49.62 -51.03 -29.10
C LYS A 3 -49.46 -50.05 -27.93
N MET A 4 -50.40 -50.08 -27.00
CA MET A 4 -50.39 -49.26 -25.77
C MET A 4 -49.13 -49.46 -24.90
N ASN A 5 -48.58 -50.67 -24.87
CA ASN A 5 -47.38 -51.01 -24.11
C ASN A 5 -46.10 -50.45 -24.76
N ILE A 6 -46.12 -50.27 -26.08
CA ILE A 6 -45.02 -49.65 -26.85
C ILE A 6 -45.04 -48.14 -26.63
N TYR A 7 -46.22 -47.50 -26.68
CA TYR A 7 -46.36 -46.07 -26.38
C TYR A 7 -45.92 -45.72 -24.96
N MET A 8 -46.31 -46.53 -23.97
CA MET A 8 -45.96 -46.30 -22.57
C MET A 8 -44.44 -46.42 -22.31
N LYS A 9 -43.78 -47.43 -22.90
CA LYS A 9 -42.31 -47.56 -22.84
C LYS A 9 -41.59 -46.38 -23.51
N THR A 10 -42.12 -45.90 -24.64
CA THR A 10 -41.52 -44.78 -25.38
C THR A 10 -41.61 -43.48 -24.57
N ILE A 11 -42.74 -43.24 -23.89
CA ILE A 11 -42.92 -42.07 -23.01
C ILE A 11 -41.95 -42.13 -21.83
N ILE A 12 -41.80 -43.30 -21.18
CA ILE A 12 -40.88 -43.46 -20.05
C ILE A 12 -39.43 -43.17 -20.47
N ILE A 13 -39.00 -43.65 -21.64
CA ILE A 13 -37.65 -43.40 -22.18
C ILE A 13 -37.44 -41.90 -22.46
N LEU A 14 -38.42 -41.24 -23.07
CA LEU A 14 -38.34 -39.81 -23.39
C LEU A 14 -38.31 -38.94 -22.13
N VAL A 15 -39.12 -39.25 -21.12
CA VAL A 15 -39.11 -38.55 -19.83
C VAL A 15 -37.80 -38.77 -19.10
N SER A 16 -37.28 -40.00 -19.10
CA SER A 16 -35.97 -40.31 -18.48
C SER A 16 -34.83 -39.58 -19.17
N ALA A 17 -34.83 -39.54 -20.51
CA ALA A 17 -33.84 -38.80 -21.29
C ALA A 17 -33.92 -37.28 -21.05
N LEU A 18 -35.13 -36.73 -20.92
CA LEU A 18 -35.34 -35.31 -20.60
C LEU A 18 -34.85 -34.96 -19.19
N ILE A 19 -35.09 -35.82 -18.20
CA ILE A 19 -34.59 -35.65 -16.84
C ILE A 19 -33.05 -35.70 -16.81
N ILE A 20 -32.43 -36.63 -17.54
CA ILE A 20 -30.98 -36.72 -17.66
C ILE A 20 -30.42 -35.46 -18.34
N ALA A 21 -31.04 -34.98 -19.41
CA ALA A 21 -30.61 -33.75 -20.10
C ALA A 21 -30.73 -32.51 -19.19
N LEU A 22 -31.78 -32.42 -18.37
CA LEU A 22 -31.96 -31.35 -17.37
C LEU A 22 -30.94 -31.43 -16.22
N LEU A 23 -30.57 -32.63 -15.78
CA LEU A 23 -29.53 -32.84 -14.77
C LEU A 23 -28.13 -32.46 -15.29
N ILE A 24 -27.84 -32.76 -16.57
CA ILE A 24 -26.56 -32.37 -17.21
C ILE A 24 -26.51 -30.85 -17.45
N SER A 25 -27.65 -30.21 -17.75
CA SER A 25 -27.72 -28.75 -17.99
C SER A 25 -27.50 -27.91 -16.72
N ASN A 26 -27.71 -28.49 -15.53
CA ASN A 26 -27.46 -27.82 -14.24
C ASN A 26 -26.00 -27.92 -13.77
N PHE A 27 -25.14 -28.68 -14.47
CA PHE A 27 -23.70 -28.50 -14.36
C PHE A 27 -23.29 -27.25 -15.16
N SER A 28 -23.73 -26.08 -14.67
CA SER A 28 -23.07 -24.82 -15.00
C SER A 28 -21.62 -24.99 -14.56
N GLY A 29 -20.71 -25.18 -15.52
CA GLY A 29 -19.30 -25.37 -15.25
C GLY A 29 -18.80 -24.25 -14.35
N GLU A 30 -18.57 -24.56 -13.07
CA GLU A 30 -17.94 -23.62 -12.16
C GLU A 30 -16.65 -23.15 -12.82
N LYS A 31 -16.53 -21.84 -12.97
CA LYS A 31 -15.35 -21.24 -13.58
C LYS A 31 -14.18 -21.53 -12.65
N LEU A 32 -13.37 -22.53 -13.03
CA LEU A 32 -12.20 -22.95 -12.26
C LEU A 32 -11.33 -21.73 -11.91
N VAL A 33 -11.14 -21.50 -10.61
CA VAL A 33 -10.30 -20.43 -10.10
C VAL A 33 -8.86 -20.91 -10.05
N ARG A 34 -7.95 -20.18 -10.69
CA ARG A 34 -6.52 -20.51 -10.67
C ARG A 34 -5.89 -20.11 -9.33
N VAL A 35 -5.65 -21.08 -8.46
CA VAL A 35 -5.05 -20.84 -7.13
C VAL A 35 -3.54 -20.60 -7.23
N GLY A 36 -2.81 -21.38 -8.03
CA GLY A 36 -1.36 -21.20 -8.27
C GLY A 36 -0.50 -21.27 -6.99
N LEU A 37 0.71 -20.68 -7.03
CA LEU A 37 1.64 -20.57 -5.88
C LEU A 37 1.60 -19.17 -5.22
N GLN A 38 0.59 -18.39 -5.54
CA GLN A 38 0.44 -17.01 -5.10
C GLN A 38 -0.19 -16.98 -3.71
N LYS A 39 0.34 -16.14 -2.82
CA LYS A 39 -0.24 -15.88 -1.49
C LYS A 39 -1.71 -15.48 -1.66
N GLN A 40 -2.61 -16.25 -1.04
CA GLN A 40 -4.04 -15.96 -1.00
C GLN A 40 -4.41 -15.36 0.36
N LEU A 41 -5.26 -14.34 0.35
CA LEU A 41 -5.91 -13.89 1.57
C LEU A 41 -7.10 -14.82 1.85
N PHE A 42 -7.10 -15.47 3.01
CA PHE A 42 -8.20 -16.34 3.41
C PHE A 42 -9.31 -15.53 4.11
N VAL A 43 -9.90 -14.60 3.36
CA VAL A 43 -10.89 -13.63 3.88
C VAL A 43 -12.30 -13.89 3.36
N ASP A 44 -12.44 -14.63 2.26
CA ASP A 44 -13.70 -14.97 1.61
C ASP A 44 -13.70 -16.44 1.14
N ASP A 45 -14.71 -16.83 0.38
CA ASP A 45 -14.88 -18.17 -0.20
C ASP A 45 -14.38 -18.27 -1.66
N TYR A 46 -13.75 -17.23 -2.22
CA TYR A 46 -13.46 -17.16 -3.66
C TYR A 46 -12.62 -18.34 -4.19
N VAL A 47 -11.68 -18.85 -3.37
CA VAL A 47 -10.80 -19.98 -3.71
C VAL A 47 -11.20 -21.29 -3.04
N ILE A 48 -12.36 -21.34 -2.37
CA ILE A 48 -12.78 -22.48 -1.56
C ILE A 48 -13.87 -23.25 -2.30
N ALA A 49 -13.57 -24.51 -2.66
CA ALA A 49 -14.55 -25.39 -3.30
C ALA A 49 -15.55 -25.98 -2.28
N GLU A 50 -15.04 -26.47 -1.15
CA GLU A 50 -15.85 -27.11 -0.11
C GLU A 50 -15.37 -26.73 1.30
N LYS A 51 -16.30 -26.75 2.26
CA LYS A 51 -16.04 -26.51 3.69
C LYS A 51 -16.87 -27.53 4.48
N GLU A 52 -16.22 -28.24 5.39
CA GLU A 52 -16.89 -29.17 6.30
C GLU A 52 -16.39 -28.88 7.71
N ASP A 53 -17.33 -28.65 8.64
CA ASP A 53 -17.06 -28.42 10.07
C ASP A 53 -15.99 -27.38 10.41
N ILE A 54 -15.84 -26.34 9.57
CA ILE A 54 -14.94 -25.20 9.82
C ILE A 54 -15.69 -23.88 10.01
N THR A 55 -15.20 -23.07 10.95
CA THR A 55 -15.67 -21.69 11.16
C THR A 55 -14.50 -20.73 10.96
N ARG A 56 -14.73 -19.66 10.18
CA ARG A 56 -13.73 -18.59 9.99
C ARG A 56 -13.92 -17.54 11.08
N GLU A 57 -12.92 -17.37 11.93
CA GLU A 57 -12.94 -16.33 12.97
C GLU A 57 -11.95 -15.22 12.63
N LEU A 58 -12.38 -13.97 12.80
CA LEU A 58 -11.49 -12.83 12.65
C LEU A 58 -10.46 -12.83 13.77
N GLY A 59 -9.17 -12.73 13.42
CA GLY A 59 -8.11 -12.57 14.39
C GLY A 59 -8.37 -11.38 15.30
N LYS A 60 -8.32 -11.60 16.62
CA LYS A 60 -8.59 -10.55 17.63
C LYS A 60 -7.26 -9.92 18.07
N PRO A 61 -6.94 -8.69 17.64
CA PRO A 61 -5.74 -8.02 18.13
C PRO A 61 -5.89 -7.73 19.63
N ARG A 62 -4.81 -7.95 20.39
CA ARG A 62 -4.75 -7.59 21.82
C ARG A 62 -3.94 -6.31 21.99
N LYS A 63 -4.53 -5.31 22.64
CA LYS A 63 -3.78 -4.12 23.08
C LYS A 63 -2.85 -4.51 24.23
N VAL A 64 -1.54 -4.40 24.02
CA VAL A 64 -0.50 -4.80 24.98
C VAL A 64 0.02 -3.65 25.84
N GLY A 65 -0.58 -2.46 25.72
CA GLY A 65 -0.12 -1.25 26.41
C GLY A 65 0.93 -0.47 25.63
N VAL A 66 1.69 0.38 26.33
CA VAL A 66 2.75 1.22 25.73
C VAL A 66 4.02 0.37 25.59
N VAL A 67 4.46 0.15 24.35
CA VAL A 67 5.65 -0.67 24.01
C VAL A 67 6.90 0.16 23.68
N MET A 68 6.72 1.46 23.43
CA MET A 68 7.83 2.39 23.16
C MET A 68 7.49 3.77 23.70
N LYS A 69 8.42 4.39 24.42
CA LYS A 69 8.34 5.76 24.95
C LYS A 69 9.46 6.61 24.38
N SER A 70 9.37 7.93 24.49
CA SER A 70 10.50 8.83 24.21
C SER A 70 11.68 8.50 25.13
N SER A 71 12.87 8.29 24.55
CA SER A 71 14.04 7.80 25.28
C SER A 71 15.39 8.28 24.73
N VAL A 72 15.42 8.85 23.53
CA VAL A 72 16.64 9.41 22.91
C VAL A 72 16.47 10.91 22.62
N PRO A 73 17.56 11.70 22.51
CA PRO A 73 17.47 13.16 22.36
C PRO A 73 16.57 13.62 21.20
N THR A 74 16.57 12.88 20.09
CA THR A 74 15.74 13.08 18.90
C THR A 74 14.24 12.91 19.13
N ASP A 75 13.82 12.27 20.22
CA ASP A 75 12.41 12.17 20.62
C ASP A 75 11.89 13.42 21.34
N PHE A 76 12.75 14.41 21.60
CA PHE A 76 12.41 15.65 22.29
C PHE A 76 12.66 16.86 21.40
N HIS A 77 11.79 17.87 21.50
CA HIS A 77 11.95 19.07 20.68
C HIS A 77 13.09 19.89 21.27
N SER A 78 14.00 20.35 20.40
CA SER A 78 15.19 21.10 20.80
C SER A 78 14.93 22.35 21.63
N THR A 79 13.77 23.00 21.47
CA THR A 79 13.42 24.27 22.11
C THR A 79 12.14 24.20 22.95
N LYS A 80 11.13 23.45 22.51
CA LYS A 80 9.87 23.31 23.25
C LYS A 80 9.95 22.15 24.25
N LYS A 81 9.98 22.46 25.54
CA LYS A 81 10.01 21.43 26.59
C LYS A 81 8.60 20.90 26.86
N PHE A 82 8.41 19.61 26.60
CA PHE A 82 7.24 18.87 27.03
C PHE A 82 7.69 17.77 28.00
N PRO A 83 7.15 17.70 29.24
CA PRO A 83 7.62 16.76 30.27
C PRO A 83 7.60 15.28 29.85
N ALA A 84 6.76 14.92 28.87
CA ALA A 84 6.64 13.58 28.31
C ALA A 84 7.13 13.48 26.84
N GLY A 85 7.85 14.48 26.32
CA GLY A 85 8.10 14.67 24.89
C GLY A 85 6.94 15.37 24.16
N LEU A 86 7.13 15.76 22.90
CA LEU A 86 6.04 16.35 22.09
C LEU A 86 4.83 15.39 22.06
N PRO A 87 3.57 15.88 22.03
CA PRO A 87 2.48 15.07 21.52
C PRO A 87 2.83 14.70 20.07
N GLY A 88 3.14 13.44 19.77
CA GLY A 88 3.53 13.09 18.40
C GLY A 88 4.50 11.93 18.16
N ILE A 89 5.13 11.35 19.19
CA ILE A 89 5.95 10.15 18.94
C ILE A 89 5.06 8.98 18.50
N GLY A 90 5.39 8.37 17.36
CA GLY A 90 4.68 7.19 16.87
C GLY A 90 3.44 7.45 16.03
N TYR A 91 3.19 8.69 15.57
CA TYR A 91 2.25 8.93 14.46
C TYR A 91 2.99 8.80 13.12
N ARG A 92 2.28 8.32 12.08
CA ARG A 92 2.82 8.11 10.73
C ARG A 92 4.05 7.20 10.76
N THR A 93 3.82 5.97 11.22
CA THR A 93 4.84 4.94 11.35
C THR A 93 4.68 3.87 10.29
N THR A 94 5.75 3.12 10.07
CA THR A 94 5.67 1.84 9.37
C THR A 94 6.51 0.85 10.12
N VAL A 95 5.98 -0.36 10.32
CA VAL A 95 6.68 -1.47 10.93
C VAL A 95 6.72 -2.62 9.94
N LEU A 96 7.91 -3.14 9.65
CA LEU A 96 8.12 -4.27 8.76
C LEU A 96 8.95 -5.35 9.43
N TRP A 97 8.68 -6.60 9.08
CA TRP A 97 9.54 -7.72 9.44
C TRP A 97 10.67 -7.87 8.42
N ASN A 98 11.91 -7.84 8.89
CA ASN A 98 13.10 -8.13 8.11
C ASN A 98 13.48 -9.61 8.30
N GLU A 99 13.22 -10.41 7.28
CA GLU A 99 13.50 -11.85 7.32
C GLU A 99 15.00 -12.19 7.38
N GLN A 100 15.88 -11.36 6.81
CA GLN A 100 17.32 -11.62 6.85
C GLN A 100 17.92 -11.36 8.24
N ARG A 101 17.40 -10.36 8.94
CA ARG A 101 17.90 -9.95 10.26
C ARG A 101 17.07 -10.49 11.42
N GLU A 102 15.93 -11.10 11.13
CA GLU A 102 14.95 -11.62 12.10
C GLU A 102 14.54 -10.55 13.13
N ILE A 103 14.21 -9.35 12.64
CA ILE A 103 13.76 -8.23 13.47
C ILE A 103 12.60 -7.49 12.81
N PHE A 104 11.78 -6.86 13.62
CA PHE A 104 10.95 -5.73 13.23
C PHE A 104 11.80 -4.47 13.09
N GLN A 105 11.66 -3.79 11.97
CA GLN A 105 12.20 -2.47 11.71
C GLN A 105 11.05 -1.46 11.73
N MET A 106 11.28 -0.30 12.34
CA MET A 106 10.29 0.78 12.39
C MET A 106 10.91 2.08 11.86
N LEU A 107 10.21 2.71 10.92
CA LEU A 107 10.34 4.14 10.67
C LEU A 107 9.25 4.87 11.44
N TYR A 108 9.65 5.90 12.20
CA TYR A 108 8.73 6.69 12.99
C TYR A 108 9.10 8.17 12.95
N ARG A 109 8.12 9.04 13.19
CA ARG A 109 8.37 10.48 13.30
C ARG A 109 9.12 10.77 14.61
N ALA A 110 10.34 11.29 14.48
CA ALA A 110 11.08 11.89 15.60
C ALA A 110 10.44 13.23 16.00
N SER A 111 10.89 13.79 17.11
CA SER A 111 10.40 15.09 17.56
C SER A 111 10.75 16.18 16.56
N ASN A 112 9.80 17.10 16.36
CA ASN A 112 9.66 18.04 15.26
C ASN A 112 9.15 17.38 13.97
N GLU A 113 8.01 17.90 13.47
CA GLU A 113 7.87 18.32 12.08
C GLU A 113 8.41 17.37 11.00
N ALA A 114 9.74 17.38 10.87
CA ALA A 114 10.48 17.05 9.68
C ALA A 114 11.44 15.88 9.76
N LEU A 115 11.51 15.20 10.89
CA LEU A 115 12.53 14.18 11.11
C LEU A 115 11.90 12.80 11.21
N THR A 116 12.46 11.87 10.44
CA THR A 116 12.13 10.44 10.53
C THR A 116 13.28 9.72 11.21
N ALA A 117 12.94 8.90 12.19
CA ALA A 117 13.85 8.13 13.00
C ALA A 117 13.58 6.64 12.87
N TYR A 118 14.52 5.86 13.39
CA TYR A 118 14.56 4.41 13.24
C TYR A 118 14.57 3.70 14.60
N ALA A 119 13.88 2.57 14.66
CA ALA A 119 13.86 1.66 15.81
C ALA A 119 13.79 0.19 15.37
N GLU A 120 14.26 -0.71 16.22
CA GLU A 120 14.30 -2.16 15.98
C GLU A 120 13.69 -2.94 17.15
N SER A 121 13.11 -4.10 16.86
CA SER A 121 12.61 -5.02 17.89
C SER A 121 12.68 -6.46 17.40
N LYS A 122 12.94 -7.42 18.29
CA LYS A 122 12.89 -8.86 17.96
C LYS A 122 11.48 -9.44 18.07
N ASP A 123 10.63 -8.83 18.90
CA ASP A 123 9.33 -9.37 19.31
C ASP A 123 8.16 -8.42 19.04
N GLY A 124 8.44 -7.20 18.55
CA GLY A 124 7.46 -6.14 18.35
C GLY A 124 6.99 -5.45 19.63
N LEU A 125 7.51 -5.86 20.79
CA LEU A 125 7.14 -5.39 22.13
C LEU A 125 8.26 -4.58 22.79
N ASN A 126 9.50 -5.01 22.62
CA ASN A 126 10.67 -4.37 23.20
C ASN A 126 11.48 -3.69 22.09
N TRP A 127 11.49 -2.36 22.10
CA TRP A 127 12.08 -1.55 21.03
C TRP A 127 13.40 -0.90 21.46
N THR A 128 14.40 -1.00 20.59
CA THR A 128 15.70 -0.32 20.71
C THR A 128 15.83 0.76 19.64
N LYS A 129 16.46 1.88 19.96
CA LYS A 129 16.67 3.03 19.06
C LYS A 129 18.15 3.24 18.79
N PRO A 130 18.75 2.48 17.85
CA PRO A 130 20.19 2.56 17.59
C PRO A 130 20.56 3.92 16.99
N PHE A 131 21.74 4.45 17.33
CA PHE A 131 22.26 5.65 16.68
C PHE A 131 22.83 5.27 15.32
N ILE A 132 22.14 5.69 14.26
CA ILE A 132 22.35 5.27 12.87
C ILE A 132 22.82 6.40 11.96
N ALA A 133 22.78 7.65 12.43
CA ALA A 133 23.28 8.77 11.65
C ALA A 133 24.81 8.67 11.45
N ASP A 134 25.31 9.23 10.34
CA ASP A 134 26.72 9.17 9.95
C ASP A 134 27.68 9.71 11.04
N ASP A 135 27.22 10.59 11.93
CA ASP A 135 27.99 11.14 13.06
C ASP A 135 27.93 10.28 14.33
N GLY A 136 27.13 9.22 14.34
CA GLY A 136 26.93 8.33 15.48
C GLY A 136 26.21 8.96 16.67
N LYS A 137 25.51 10.10 16.50
CA LYS A 137 24.92 10.86 17.62
C LYS A 137 23.40 10.79 17.68
N SER A 138 22.76 10.22 16.68
CA SER A 138 21.29 10.20 16.59
C SER A 138 20.77 8.98 15.84
N ASN A 139 19.48 8.67 16.05
CA ASN A 139 18.77 7.61 15.33
C ASN A 139 17.95 8.14 14.14
N LEU A 140 18.31 9.31 13.61
CA LEU A 140 17.65 9.88 12.44
C LEU A 140 18.08 9.15 11.18
N ILE A 141 17.15 8.96 10.25
CA ILE A 141 17.46 8.40 8.94
C ILE A 141 18.32 9.37 8.13
N THR A 142 19.31 8.83 7.42
CA THR A 142 20.12 9.63 6.50
C THR A 142 19.44 9.67 5.14
N TYR A 143 18.91 10.82 4.73
CA TYR A 143 18.32 11.03 3.41
C TYR A 143 19.21 11.86 2.49
N ARG A 144 19.44 11.38 1.26
CA ARG A 144 20.21 12.07 0.23
C ARG A 144 19.29 12.42 -0.96
N GLY A 145 18.90 13.69 -1.04
CA GLY A 145 18.05 14.24 -2.11
C GLY A 145 18.00 15.77 -2.06
N LYS A 146 17.38 16.41 -3.06
CA LYS A 146 17.28 17.89 -3.16
C LYS A 146 16.29 18.53 -2.19
N THR A 147 15.40 17.73 -1.63
CA THR A 147 14.47 18.15 -0.59
C THR A 147 15.32 18.47 0.64
N LYS A 148 15.08 19.58 1.35
CA LYS A 148 15.95 20.14 2.41
C LYS A 148 16.03 19.23 3.66
N GLY A 149 16.46 17.98 3.52
CA GLY A 149 16.46 16.94 4.56
C GLY A 149 15.08 16.39 4.92
N THR A 150 14.07 16.62 4.07
CA THR A 150 12.67 16.31 4.39
C THR A 150 12.29 14.91 3.90
N PHE A 151 12.08 14.02 4.87
CA PHE A 151 11.59 12.66 4.66
C PHE A 151 10.28 12.50 5.44
N TYR A 152 9.31 13.37 5.13
CA TYR A 152 8.04 13.46 5.85
C TYR A 152 7.13 12.30 5.52
N GLU A 153 6.28 11.93 6.49
CA GLU A 153 5.13 11.03 6.25
C GLU A 153 5.51 9.74 5.55
N ALA A 154 6.75 9.30 5.79
CA ALA A 154 7.37 8.26 5.01
C ALA A 154 6.80 6.89 5.43
N SER A 155 6.41 6.11 4.44
CA SER A 155 6.29 4.67 4.59
C SER A 155 7.40 4.00 3.82
N PHE A 156 7.72 2.78 4.23
CA PHE A 156 8.69 1.95 3.52
C PHE A 156 8.20 0.53 3.35
N THR A 157 8.78 -0.18 2.39
CA THR A 157 8.55 -1.58 2.12
C THR A 157 9.87 -2.27 1.83
N ILE A 158 9.92 -3.56 2.16
CA ILE A 158 11.00 -4.45 1.72
C ILE A 158 10.53 -5.08 0.41
N ASP A 159 11.29 -4.82 -0.64
CA ASP A 159 11.01 -5.34 -1.96
C ASP A 159 11.21 -6.87 -1.99
N PRO A 160 10.17 -7.66 -2.32
CA PRO A 160 10.28 -9.11 -2.34
C PRO A 160 11.06 -9.66 -3.54
N ILE A 161 11.25 -8.88 -4.62
CA ILE A 161 11.95 -9.33 -5.83
C ILE A 161 13.42 -8.91 -5.88
N ALA A 162 13.81 -7.88 -5.13
CA ALA A 162 15.20 -7.47 -5.03
C ALA A 162 15.96 -8.37 -4.02
N PRO A 163 17.17 -8.86 -4.36
CA PRO A 163 17.99 -9.62 -3.42
C PRO A 163 18.48 -8.70 -2.27
N TRP A 164 18.79 -9.30 -1.13
CA TRP A 164 19.38 -8.58 -0.01
C TRP A 164 20.70 -7.90 -0.40
N GLY A 165 20.92 -6.67 0.06
CA GLY A 165 22.05 -5.83 -0.34
C GLY A 165 21.88 -5.06 -1.65
N HIS A 166 20.84 -5.35 -2.45
CA HIS A 166 20.56 -4.56 -3.65
C HIS A 166 20.25 -3.09 -3.27
N PRO A 167 20.72 -2.07 -4.02
CA PRO A 167 20.47 -0.65 -3.73
C PRO A 167 18.98 -0.27 -3.64
N GLU A 168 18.12 -1.07 -4.27
CA GLU A 168 16.66 -0.89 -4.29
C GLU A 168 15.89 -1.91 -3.44
N LYS A 169 16.56 -2.61 -2.51
CA LYS A 169 15.94 -3.63 -1.64
C LYS A 169 14.83 -3.05 -0.78
N TYR A 170 15.02 -1.84 -0.31
CA TYR A 170 14.00 -1.06 0.38
C TYR A 170 13.51 0.03 -0.54
N LYS A 171 12.20 0.28 -0.49
CA LYS A 171 11.56 1.40 -1.19
C LYS A 171 10.71 2.17 -0.21
N ALA A 172 10.68 3.48 -0.34
CA ALA A 172 9.89 4.35 0.51
C ALA A 172 9.12 5.35 -0.33
N VAL A 173 7.94 5.73 0.15
CA VAL A 173 7.18 6.86 -0.37
C VAL A 173 7.11 7.89 0.72
N PHE A 174 7.46 9.14 0.40
CA PHE A 174 7.56 10.22 1.36
C PHE A 174 7.03 11.51 0.74
N ASN A 175 6.62 12.45 1.59
CA ASN A 175 6.31 13.81 1.17
C ASN A 175 7.62 14.63 1.19
N PRO A 176 8.04 15.22 0.06
CA PRO A 176 9.28 15.99 -0.02
C PRO A 176 9.17 17.40 0.58
N GLY A 177 7.97 17.87 0.95
CA GLY A 177 7.75 19.19 1.55
C GLY A 177 8.02 20.36 0.60
N ASP A 178 8.25 21.55 1.15
CA ASP A 178 8.51 22.80 0.40
C ASP A 178 9.57 22.62 -0.72
N PRO A 179 9.30 23.07 -1.97
CA PRO A 179 8.15 23.85 -2.44
C PRO A 179 6.95 23.02 -2.92
N TRP A 180 6.98 21.70 -2.76
CA TRP A 180 5.92 20.82 -3.25
C TRP A 180 4.78 20.75 -2.25
N ASP A 181 3.59 21.06 -2.73
CA ASP A 181 2.41 21.09 -1.89
C ASP A 181 1.82 19.68 -1.80
N SER A 182 2.25 18.86 -0.83
CA SER A 182 1.73 17.51 -0.56
C SER A 182 1.76 16.56 -1.76
N GLU A 183 2.85 16.53 -2.51
CA GLU A 183 3.05 15.53 -3.56
C GLU A 183 3.87 14.35 -3.02
N ALA A 184 3.85 13.19 -3.69
CA ALA A 184 4.66 12.04 -3.26
C ALA A 184 5.94 11.91 -4.08
N ALA A 185 7.06 11.76 -3.39
CA ALA A 185 8.34 11.31 -3.92
C ALA A 185 8.63 9.88 -3.47
N ILE A 186 9.56 9.21 -4.15
CA ILE A 186 9.96 7.83 -3.84
C ILE A 186 11.46 7.81 -3.54
N ALA A 187 11.87 7.00 -2.57
CA ALA A 187 13.27 6.75 -2.25
C ALA A 187 13.57 5.25 -2.24
N HIS A 188 14.86 4.93 -2.27
CA HIS A 188 15.36 3.57 -2.17
C HIS A 188 16.55 3.47 -1.22
N SER A 189 16.77 2.26 -0.71
CA SER A 189 17.85 1.95 0.21
C SER A 189 18.23 0.46 0.11
N SER A 190 19.49 0.13 0.42
CA SER A 190 19.94 -1.25 0.58
C SER A 190 19.74 -1.81 1.99
N ASP A 191 19.62 -0.94 3.00
CA ASP A 191 19.61 -1.29 4.43
C ASP A 191 18.40 -0.77 5.22
N GLY A 192 17.58 0.08 4.59
CA GLY A 192 16.42 0.73 5.21
C GLY A 192 16.78 1.90 6.14
N ILE A 193 18.05 2.31 6.16
CA ILE A 193 18.62 3.35 7.03
C ILE A 193 19.14 4.52 6.19
N HIS A 194 19.91 4.24 5.14
CA HIS A 194 20.48 5.23 4.23
C HIS A 194 19.65 5.30 2.96
N TRP A 195 18.98 6.42 2.76
CA TRP A 195 18.00 6.59 1.69
C TRP A 195 18.50 7.53 0.60
N LYS A 196 18.20 7.18 -0.66
CA LYS A 196 18.42 8.03 -1.83
C LYS A 196 17.10 8.22 -2.57
N GLY A 197 16.79 9.45 -2.95
CA GLY A 197 15.59 9.73 -3.74
C GLY A 197 15.71 9.24 -5.19
N TYR A 198 14.70 8.54 -5.69
CA TYR A 198 14.45 8.54 -7.13
C TYR A 198 14.13 9.97 -7.58
N ASN A 199 14.26 10.26 -8.87
CA ASN A 199 13.98 11.60 -9.41
C ASN A 199 14.68 12.74 -8.65
N LYS A 200 15.88 12.49 -8.10
CA LYS A 200 16.65 13.43 -7.26
C LYS A 200 15.89 13.91 -6.00
N GLY A 201 14.88 13.15 -5.57
CA GLY A 201 14.00 13.47 -4.45
C GLY A 201 12.77 14.31 -4.81
N GLU A 202 12.61 14.71 -6.07
CA GLU A 202 11.44 15.46 -6.52
C GLU A 202 10.21 14.52 -6.67
N PRO A 203 8.99 15.05 -6.52
CA PRO A 203 7.78 14.24 -6.65
C PRO A 203 7.66 13.46 -7.96
N VAL A 204 7.00 12.32 -7.87
CA VAL A 204 6.66 11.46 -9.00
C VAL A 204 5.16 11.39 -9.26
N THR A 205 4.36 12.06 -8.44
CA THR A 205 2.91 12.17 -8.56
C THR A 205 2.49 13.61 -8.27
N GLY A 206 1.30 14.01 -8.68
CA GLY A 206 0.69 15.26 -8.20
C GLY A 206 0.04 15.11 -6.82
N ARG A 207 -0.67 16.16 -6.41
CA ARG A 207 -1.43 16.20 -5.16
C ARG A 207 -2.50 15.12 -5.02
N ALA A 208 -2.91 14.73 -3.81
CA ALA A 208 -2.44 15.20 -2.49
C ALA A 208 -2.04 14.00 -1.65
N ALA A 209 -0.75 13.69 -1.68
CA ALA A 209 -0.07 12.54 -1.11
C ALA A 209 0.71 12.91 0.17
N ASP A 210 0.02 13.50 1.15
CA ASP A 210 0.52 13.96 2.47
C ASP A 210 0.36 12.93 3.61
N THR A 211 -0.14 11.71 3.39
CA THR A 211 -0.04 10.65 4.40
C THR A 211 -0.42 9.29 3.82
N HIS A 212 0.06 8.21 4.42
CA HIS A 212 -0.29 6.82 4.11
C HIS A 212 -0.02 6.41 2.66
N ASN A 213 0.98 7.03 2.02
CA ASN A 213 1.41 6.63 0.69
C ASN A 213 2.28 5.39 0.78
N GLN A 214 2.19 4.47 -0.17
CA GLN A 214 2.96 3.24 -0.14
C GLN A 214 3.28 2.75 -1.57
N ILE A 215 4.50 2.25 -1.75
CA ILE A 215 4.90 1.51 -2.95
C ILE A 215 5.05 0.03 -2.59
N LEU A 216 4.46 -0.85 -3.41
CA LEU A 216 4.53 -2.29 -3.19
C LEU A 216 4.62 -3.05 -4.52
N TRP A 217 5.18 -4.24 -4.47
CA TRP A 217 5.22 -5.15 -5.62
C TRP A 217 3.87 -5.86 -5.78
N GLY A 218 3.23 -5.71 -6.93
CA GLY A 218 2.03 -6.45 -7.29
C GLY A 218 2.39 -7.77 -8.00
N PRO A 219 2.29 -8.94 -7.34
CA PRO A 219 2.78 -10.20 -7.91
C PRO A 219 1.97 -10.69 -9.12
N ILE A 220 0.67 -10.36 -9.18
CA ILE A 220 -0.23 -10.75 -10.29
C ILE A 220 0.19 -10.04 -11.58
N GLY A 221 0.35 -8.71 -11.50
CA GLY A 221 0.71 -7.88 -12.65
C GLY A 221 2.22 -7.76 -12.89
N LYS A 222 3.04 -8.37 -12.02
CA LYS A 222 4.51 -8.22 -11.99
C LYS A 222 4.97 -6.77 -12.17
N ARG A 223 4.35 -5.88 -11.41
CA ARG A 223 4.59 -4.44 -11.51
C ARG A 223 4.51 -3.76 -10.16
N TYR A 224 5.27 -2.68 -10.00
CA TYR A 224 5.10 -1.82 -8.83
C TYR A 224 3.76 -1.11 -8.88
N LEU A 225 3.10 -1.11 -7.72
CA LEU A 225 1.91 -0.33 -7.45
C LEU A 225 2.29 0.80 -6.51
N LEU A 226 1.82 2.00 -6.82
CA LEU A 226 1.95 3.18 -5.97
C LEU A 226 0.57 3.61 -5.50
N LEU A 227 0.35 3.54 -4.20
CA LEU A 227 -0.88 3.92 -3.53
C LEU A 227 -0.63 5.27 -2.88
N THR A 228 -1.42 6.27 -3.26
CA THR A 228 -1.36 7.60 -2.64
C THR A 228 -2.77 8.14 -2.49
N ARG A 229 -2.94 9.17 -1.67
CA ARG A 229 -4.17 9.97 -1.71
C ARG A 229 -4.20 10.87 -2.95
N THR A 230 -5.39 11.36 -3.29
CA THR A 230 -5.66 12.33 -4.37
C THR A 230 -6.81 13.25 -3.98
N ASP A 231 -6.79 14.50 -4.44
CA ASP A 231 -7.89 15.45 -4.25
C ASP A 231 -9.08 15.10 -5.16
N LEU A 232 -10.31 15.19 -4.64
CA LEU A 232 -11.58 15.07 -5.39
C LEU A 232 -12.26 16.44 -5.61
N GLY A 233 -11.69 17.51 -5.06
CA GLY A 233 -12.27 18.86 -5.09
C GLY A 233 -11.31 19.89 -4.53
N SER A 234 -11.72 20.57 -3.44
CA SER A 234 -10.93 21.60 -2.80
C SER A 234 -9.59 21.07 -2.25
N GLN A 235 -8.53 21.83 -2.47
CA GLN A 235 -7.21 21.56 -1.90
C GLN A 235 -7.21 21.92 -0.41
N GLY A 236 -7.05 20.92 0.46
CA GLY A 236 -6.80 21.12 1.89
C GLY A 236 -7.95 21.72 2.71
N GLY A 237 -7.82 21.65 4.04
CA GLY A 237 -8.70 22.32 5.00
C GLY A 237 -10.04 21.62 5.26
N LYS A 238 -10.98 22.33 5.91
CA LYS A 238 -12.25 21.76 6.41
C LYS A 238 -13.18 21.21 5.30
N GLY A 239 -12.98 21.66 4.06
CA GLY A 239 -13.72 21.21 2.88
C GLY A 239 -12.96 20.19 2.01
N GLU A 240 -11.82 19.68 2.50
CA GLU A 240 -11.02 18.68 1.81
C GLU A 240 -11.85 17.42 1.51
N ASP A 241 -11.80 16.98 0.25
CA ASP A 241 -12.45 15.78 -0.25
C ASP A 241 -11.38 14.92 -0.93
N ARG A 242 -11.19 13.69 -0.48
CA ARG A 242 -10.03 12.86 -0.86
C ARG A 242 -10.44 11.45 -1.22
N ALA A 243 -9.70 10.90 -2.17
CA ALA A 243 -9.73 9.48 -2.49
C ALA A 243 -8.34 8.85 -2.35
N THR A 244 -8.29 7.53 -2.42
CA THR A 244 -7.03 6.80 -2.64
C THR A 244 -6.91 6.46 -4.11
N ARG A 245 -5.80 6.79 -4.76
CA ARG A 245 -5.50 6.32 -6.12
C ARG A 245 -4.51 5.17 -6.06
N ILE A 246 -4.75 4.16 -6.90
CA ILE A 246 -3.84 3.04 -7.13
C ILE A 246 -3.24 3.24 -8.51
N MET A 247 -1.93 3.41 -8.58
CA MET A 247 -1.19 3.58 -9.83
C MET A 247 -0.29 2.37 -10.10
N ALA A 248 -0.01 2.09 -11.36
CA ALA A 248 0.99 1.12 -11.79
C ALA A 248 2.11 1.80 -12.59
N HIS A 249 3.33 1.30 -12.45
CA HIS A 249 4.44 1.74 -13.28
C HIS A 249 4.31 1.18 -14.71
N GLU A 250 4.56 2.02 -15.72
CA GLU A 250 4.34 1.68 -17.14
C GLU A 250 5.61 1.48 -17.96
N LYS A 251 6.79 1.69 -17.37
CA LYS A 251 8.08 1.58 -18.08
C LYS A 251 8.93 0.46 -17.48
N GLY A 252 8.34 -0.74 -17.46
CA GLY A 252 9.06 -1.97 -17.09
C GLY A 252 9.57 -2.00 -15.66
N ASN A 253 8.95 -1.25 -14.74
CA ASN A 253 9.39 -1.09 -13.35
C ASN A 253 10.73 -0.38 -13.16
N ASP A 254 11.28 0.25 -14.21
CA ASP A 254 12.52 1.03 -14.12
C ASP A 254 12.23 2.41 -13.49
N LEU A 255 12.33 2.44 -12.17
CA LEU A 255 12.13 3.64 -11.35
C LEU A 255 13.31 4.63 -11.44
N LEU A 256 14.49 4.18 -11.89
CA LEU A 256 15.68 5.02 -12.00
C LEU A 256 15.61 5.90 -13.25
N SER A 257 15.30 5.29 -14.40
CA SER A 257 15.23 6.00 -15.69
C SER A 257 13.87 6.67 -15.88
N TYR A 258 12.78 6.07 -15.37
CA TYR A 258 11.41 6.54 -15.57
C TYR A 258 10.65 6.72 -14.25
N PRO A 259 11.15 7.57 -13.32
CA PRO A 259 10.56 7.69 -11.98
C PRO A 259 9.11 8.21 -11.98
N LYS A 260 8.69 8.93 -13.03
CA LYS A 260 7.35 9.52 -13.17
C LYS A 260 6.36 8.69 -14.00
N ALA A 261 6.76 7.53 -14.50
CA ALA A 261 5.93 6.72 -15.41
C ALA A 261 4.83 5.94 -14.68
N TRP A 262 3.93 6.65 -14.02
CA TRP A 262 2.81 6.09 -13.26
C TRP A 262 1.49 6.36 -13.96
N LYS A 263 0.70 5.30 -14.15
CA LYS A 263 -0.69 5.40 -14.61
C LYS A 263 -1.65 5.00 -13.51
N THR A 264 -2.62 5.86 -13.24
CA THR A 264 -3.74 5.55 -12.36
C THR A 264 -4.57 4.42 -12.95
N LEU A 265 -4.66 3.32 -12.21
CA LEU A 265 -5.52 2.19 -12.53
C LEU A 265 -6.94 2.43 -12.05
N THR A 266 -7.07 2.97 -10.84
CA THR A 266 -8.36 3.25 -10.22
C THR A 266 -8.21 4.26 -9.10
N THR A 267 -9.34 4.88 -8.76
CA THR A 267 -9.53 5.76 -7.61
C THR A 267 -10.60 5.13 -6.73
N VAL A 268 -10.25 4.88 -5.47
CA VAL A 268 -11.12 4.27 -4.47
C VAL A 268 -11.64 5.37 -3.54
N THR A 269 -12.97 5.50 -3.52
CA THR A 269 -13.73 6.38 -2.64
C THR A 269 -14.60 5.53 -1.73
N VAL A 270 -14.57 5.77 -0.42
CA VAL A 270 -15.45 5.11 0.55
C VAL A 270 -16.64 6.02 0.79
N ASP A 271 -17.86 5.52 0.57
CA ASP A 271 -19.11 6.24 0.82
C ASP A 271 -19.14 7.68 0.27
N ASP A 272 -19.11 7.84 -1.08
CA ASP A 272 -19.39 9.14 -1.72
C ASP A 272 -20.90 9.26 -2.03
N PRO A 273 -21.73 9.75 -1.08
CA PRO A 273 -23.18 9.89 -1.29
C PRO A 273 -23.52 10.92 -2.37
N LYS A 274 -22.54 11.70 -2.88
CA LYS A 274 -22.75 12.73 -3.89
C LYS A 274 -22.32 12.28 -5.29
N GLY A 275 -21.72 11.09 -5.43
CA GLY A 275 -21.34 10.50 -6.71
C GLY A 275 -20.47 11.39 -7.59
N ARG A 276 -19.62 12.23 -6.99
CA ARG A 276 -18.81 13.21 -7.71
C ARG A 276 -17.69 12.48 -8.45
N LYS A 277 -17.81 12.38 -9.77
CA LYS A 277 -16.74 11.87 -10.63
C LYS A 277 -15.70 12.97 -10.86
N THR A 278 -14.43 12.59 -10.78
CA THR A 278 -13.29 13.50 -10.99
C THR A 278 -13.12 13.77 -12.48
N ILE A 279 -13.09 15.05 -12.88
CA ILE A 279 -12.60 15.47 -14.20
C ILE A 279 -11.07 15.57 -14.07
N TRP A 280 -10.33 14.73 -14.80
CA TRP A 280 -8.87 14.80 -14.85
C TRP A 280 -8.42 16.18 -15.36
N ARG A 281 -7.55 16.87 -14.62
CA ARG A 281 -6.88 18.10 -15.07
C ARG A 281 -5.37 17.93 -14.94
N CYS A 282 -4.69 17.72 -16.06
CA CYS A 282 -3.22 17.80 -16.11
C CYS A 282 -2.86 19.29 -16.23
N GLY A 283 -2.26 19.88 -15.19
CA GLY A 283 -1.86 21.29 -15.21
C GLY A 283 -0.56 21.48 -15.97
N THR A 284 -0.59 22.15 -17.12
CA THR A 284 0.57 22.92 -17.61
C THR A 284 0.51 24.33 -17.04
N SER A 285 1.69 24.89 -16.74
CA SER A 285 1.92 26.11 -15.95
C SER A 285 1.35 27.43 -16.50
N ASN A 286 0.49 27.43 -17.52
CA ASN A 286 0.03 28.66 -18.20
C ASN A 286 -1.50 28.76 -18.40
N GLY A 287 -2.29 28.25 -17.45
CA GLY A 287 -3.66 28.75 -17.23
C GLY A 287 -4.70 28.59 -18.37
N SER A 288 -4.39 27.93 -19.48
CA SER A 288 -5.36 27.59 -20.52
C SER A 288 -5.80 26.13 -20.37
N TYR A 289 -7.10 25.94 -20.17
CA TYR A 289 -7.74 24.65 -19.88
C TYR A 289 -8.44 24.14 -21.15
N ASP A 290 -8.00 23.00 -21.68
CA ASP A 290 -8.81 22.20 -22.61
C ASP A 290 -9.33 20.96 -21.89
N SER A 291 -10.66 20.80 -21.90
CA SER A 291 -11.33 19.60 -21.43
C SER A 291 -11.20 18.49 -22.47
N LEU A 292 -10.59 17.37 -22.09
CA LEU A 292 -10.74 16.11 -22.82
C LEU A 292 -11.81 15.29 -22.10
N ASP A 293 -12.94 15.11 -22.77
CA ASP A 293 -13.96 14.15 -22.38
C ASP A 293 -13.43 12.72 -22.61
N LEU A 294 -13.59 11.86 -21.60
CA LEU A 294 -13.40 10.39 -21.65
C LEU A 294 -14.73 9.71 -21.41
#